data_AF-A0A8H5SXX7-F1
#
_entry.id   AF-A0A8H5SXX7-F1
#
_cell.length_a   1.000
_cell.length_b   1.000
_cell.length_c   1.000
_cell.angle_alpha   90.00
_cell.angle_beta   90.00
_cell.angle_gamma   90.00
#
_symmetry.space_group_name_H-M   'P 1'
#
loop_
_entity.id
_entity.type
_entity.pdbx_description
1 polymer ?
#
loop_
_entity_poly.entity_id
_entity_poly.type
_entity_poly.pdbx_seq_one_letter_code
_entity_poly.pdbx_strand_id
1 'polypeptide(L)'
;MEVKAWGPKGGNEKMYDIADDTFLNANILLKALVALLGPSNIPIYKEGTFGTYDPNSDRSRKNGHQKFNEDQIILFEYFTEAVTLARAVPNYPVEDEFIRGIRELDKTDKTPFYLVFATQILLDVHHILRADTASVFETLSSHTSAMRNDLNLHIKHHQNLKSETWPASNERALKELEQAIAIRLSCRSLSRVVSNHDVPWWKFYESVPAKDSKLIWPC
;
A
#
# COMPACT_ATOMS: atom_id res chain seq x y z
N MET A 1 -13.99 5.46 18.21
CA MET A 1 -14.86 4.28 18.09
C MET A 1 -14.01 3.09 18.49
N GLU A 2 -14.33 2.43 19.60
CA GLU A 2 -13.56 1.26 20.08
C GLU A 2 -14.12 0.03 19.35
N VAL A 3 -13.35 -0.55 18.42
CA VAL A 3 -13.68 -1.89 17.92
C VAL A 3 -13.55 -2.81 19.12
N LYS A 4 -14.68 -3.32 19.62
CA LYS A 4 -14.67 -4.24 20.75
C LYS A 4 -13.95 -5.51 20.34
N ALA A 5 -12.66 -5.57 20.65
CA ALA A 5 -11.89 -6.81 20.62
C ALA A 5 -12.56 -7.83 21.56
N TRP A 6 -12.46 -9.10 21.18
CA TRP A 6 -12.86 -10.34 21.85
C TRP A 6 -13.23 -10.25 23.35
N GLY A 7 -14.41 -9.74 23.67
CA GLY A 7 -15.00 -9.78 25.02
C GLY A 7 -14.47 -8.73 26.00
N PRO A 8 -14.87 -8.80 27.28
CA PRO A 8 -14.52 -7.81 28.30
C PRO A 8 -13.01 -7.60 28.45
N LYS A 9 -12.58 -6.36 28.72
CA LYS A 9 -11.17 -6.05 29.06
C LYS A 9 -10.67 -6.98 30.17
N GLY A 10 -9.60 -7.72 29.90
CA GLY A 10 -8.89 -8.57 30.88
C GLY A 10 -9.06 -10.10 30.72
N GLY A 11 -9.93 -10.60 29.83
CA GLY A 11 -10.19 -12.05 29.74
C GLY A 11 -9.35 -12.84 28.72
N ASN A 12 -9.00 -12.24 27.58
CA ASN A 12 -8.68 -13.00 26.37
C ASN A 12 -7.39 -12.56 25.65
N GLU A 13 -6.41 -11.98 26.35
CA GLU A 13 -5.13 -11.60 25.73
C GLU A 13 -4.42 -12.77 25.04
N LYS A 14 -4.58 -13.98 25.58
CA LYS A 14 -4.07 -15.24 25.02
C LYS A 14 -4.83 -15.72 23.77
N MET A 15 -6.03 -15.18 23.52
CA MET A 15 -6.83 -15.54 22.35
C MET A 15 -6.34 -14.82 21.10
N TYR A 16 -5.56 -13.74 21.26
CA TYR A 16 -5.05 -12.99 20.12
C TYR A 16 -4.28 -13.89 19.16
N ASP A 17 -3.30 -14.66 19.65
CA ASP A 17 -2.44 -15.46 18.78
C ASP A 17 -3.25 -16.56 18.06
N ILE A 18 -4.23 -17.19 18.74
CA ILE A 18 -5.14 -18.16 18.11
C ILE A 18 -6.03 -17.50 17.04
N ALA A 19 -6.54 -16.30 17.34
CA ALA A 19 -7.38 -15.54 16.40
C ALA A 19 -6.56 -15.00 15.21
N ASP A 20 -5.27 -14.79 15.39
CA ASP A 20 -4.34 -14.39 14.33
C ASP A 20 -4.06 -15.57 13.40
N ASP A 21 -3.70 -16.73 13.96
CA ASP A 21 -3.45 -17.99 13.24
C ASP A 21 -4.67 -18.48 12.42
N THR A 22 -5.88 -18.02 12.77
CA THR A 22 -7.14 -18.41 12.13
C THR A 22 -7.76 -17.29 11.28
N PHE A 23 -7.02 -16.22 10.99
CA PHE A 23 -7.46 -15.04 10.23
C PHE A 23 -8.64 -14.28 10.84
N LEU A 24 -8.97 -14.60 12.08
CA LEU A 24 -10.16 -14.15 12.75
C LEU A 24 -10.02 -12.69 13.19
N ASN A 25 -8.81 -12.26 13.60
CA ASN A 25 -8.50 -10.85 13.85
C ASN A 25 -8.67 -10.00 12.59
N ALA A 26 -8.07 -10.42 11.46
CA ALA A 26 -8.23 -9.75 10.16
C ALA A 26 -9.71 -9.60 9.77
N ASN A 27 -10.50 -10.67 9.91
CA ASN A 27 -11.94 -10.64 9.60
C ASN A 27 -12.73 -9.69 10.52
N ILE A 28 -12.43 -9.66 11.83
CA ILE A 28 -13.08 -8.71 12.75
C ILE A 28 -12.77 -7.27 12.35
N LEU A 29 -11.50 -6.96 12.08
CA LEU A 29 -11.09 -5.61 11.73
C LEU A 29 -11.74 -5.15 10.42
N LEU A 30 -11.75 -6.01 9.39
CA LEU A 30 -12.44 -5.72 8.13
C LEU A 30 -13.94 -5.46 8.33
N LYS A 31 -14.63 -6.28 9.12
CA LYS A 31 -16.06 -6.06 9.40
C LYS A 31 -16.33 -4.75 10.13
N ALA A 32 -15.45 -4.39 11.07
CA ALA A 32 -15.55 -3.12 11.77
C ALA A 32 -15.36 -1.92 10.82
N LEU A 33 -14.43 -2.05 9.87
CA LEU A 33 -14.17 -1.05 8.84
C LEU A 33 -15.32 -0.90 7.83
N VAL A 34 -15.89 -2.02 7.38
CA VAL A 34 -17.08 -2.01 6.53
C VAL A 34 -18.24 -1.31 7.22
N ALA A 35 -18.47 -1.59 8.51
CA ALA A 35 -19.52 -0.93 9.27
C ALA A 35 -19.30 0.59 9.43
N LEU A 36 -18.05 1.05 9.42
CA LEU A 36 -17.72 2.48 9.47
C LEU A 36 -17.96 3.16 8.10
N LEU A 37 -17.78 2.43 7.01
CA LEU A 37 -17.97 2.95 5.66
C LEU A 37 -19.41 2.78 5.19
N GLY A 38 -20.15 3.88 5.19
CA GLY A 38 -21.41 3.94 4.45
C GLY A 38 -21.22 3.71 2.93
N PRO A 39 -22.27 3.27 2.23
CA PRO A 39 -22.26 3.21 0.77
C PRO A 39 -21.96 4.60 0.20
N SER A 40 -21.06 4.66 -0.79
CA SER A 40 -20.67 5.88 -1.52
C SER A 40 -19.85 6.93 -0.75
N ASN A 41 -19.54 6.75 0.53
CA ASN A 41 -18.68 7.69 1.27
C ASN A 41 -17.20 7.42 1.00
N ILE A 42 -16.46 8.39 0.46
CA ILE A 42 -15.00 8.31 0.44
C ILE A 42 -14.50 8.69 1.84
N PRO A 43 -13.80 7.81 2.56
CA PRO A 43 -13.30 8.14 3.90
C PRO A 43 -12.25 9.25 3.81
N ILE A 44 -12.57 10.42 4.36
CA ILE A 44 -11.58 11.47 4.59
C ILE A 44 -10.87 11.11 5.90
N TYR A 45 -9.71 10.46 5.77
CA TYR A 45 -8.86 10.16 6.90
C TYR A 45 -8.10 11.43 7.36
N LYS A 46 -7.62 11.44 8.60
CA LYS A 46 -6.61 12.39 9.07
C LYS A 46 -5.58 11.58 9.83
N GLU A 47 -4.31 11.77 9.52
CA GLU A 47 -3.22 11.03 10.16
C GLU A 47 -3.34 11.10 11.69
N GLY A 48 -3.18 9.94 12.35
CA GLY A 48 -3.28 9.81 13.80
C GLY A 48 -4.71 9.67 14.35
N THR A 49 -5.75 9.68 13.51
CA THR A 49 -7.16 9.57 13.98
C THR A 49 -7.43 8.28 14.75
N PHE A 50 -6.77 7.18 14.37
CA PHE A 50 -6.96 5.87 15.00
C PHE A 50 -5.84 5.51 16.01
N GLY A 51 -4.89 6.42 16.22
CA GLY A 51 -3.66 6.21 16.97
C GLY A 51 -2.42 6.38 16.09
N THR A 52 -1.25 6.31 16.70
CA THR A 52 0.04 6.36 16.01
C THR A 52 0.71 5.00 16.14
N TYR A 53 1.07 4.39 15.01
CA TYR A 53 1.85 3.17 14.98
C TYR A 53 3.32 3.49 15.22
N ASP A 54 3.95 2.86 16.21
CA ASP A 54 5.39 2.95 16.46
C ASP A 54 6.11 1.71 15.90
N PRO A 55 6.73 1.81 14.71
CA PRO A 55 7.42 0.70 14.08
C PRO A 55 8.68 0.28 14.84
N ASN A 56 9.26 1.13 15.69
CA ASN A 56 10.45 0.79 16.48
C ASN A 56 10.11 0.05 17.77
N SER A 57 8.83 0.00 18.15
CA SER A 57 8.41 -0.66 19.36
C SER A 57 8.51 -2.19 19.21
N ASP A 58 8.97 -2.87 20.26
CA ASP A 58 9.08 -4.34 20.27
C ASP A 58 7.68 -4.97 20.36
N ARG A 59 7.27 -5.69 19.31
CA ARG A 59 5.96 -6.36 19.23
C ARG A 59 5.88 -7.59 20.12
N SER A 60 7.00 -8.30 20.34
CA SER A 60 7.02 -9.53 21.15
C SER A 60 6.67 -9.26 22.62
N ARG A 61 6.88 -8.02 23.08
CA ARG A 61 6.61 -7.56 24.45
C ARG A 61 5.19 -7.01 24.63
N LYS A 62 4.37 -7.01 23.58
CA LYS A 62 2.99 -6.50 23.62
C LYS A 62 2.01 -7.60 23.99
N ASN A 63 1.03 -7.25 24.81
CA ASN A 63 -0.11 -8.14 25.05
C ASN A 63 -1.06 -8.17 23.85
N GLY A 64 -1.99 -9.12 23.82
CA GLY A 64 -2.92 -9.30 22.69
C GLY A 64 -3.78 -8.07 22.39
N HIS A 65 -4.12 -7.26 23.40
CA HIS A 65 -4.87 -6.03 23.19
C HIS A 65 -4.03 -4.95 22.50
N GLN A 66 -2.78 -4.80 22.92
CA GLN A 66 -1.83 -3.88 22.29
C GLN A 66 -1.53 -4.30 20.85
N LYS A 67 -1.33 -5.61 20.58
CA LYS A 67 -1.15 -6.14 19.23
C LYS A 67 -2.36 -5.83 18.34
N PHE A 68 -3.57 -6.14 18.81
CA PHE A 68 -4.81 -5.85 18.08
C PHE A 68 -5.02 -4.37 17.80
N ASN A 69 -4.67 -3.49 18.76
CA ASN A 69 -4.74 -2.05 18.54
C ASN A 69 -3.72 -1.58 17.49
N GLU A 70 -2.50 -2.12 17.46
CA GLU A 70 -1.56 -1.85 16.37
C GLU A 70 -2.14 -2.29 15.02
N ASP A 71 -2.71 -3.49 14.93
CA ASP A 71 -3.28 -4.02 13.69
C ASP A 71 -4.44 -3.17 13.19
N GLN A 72 -5.26 -2.66 14.12
CA GLN A 72 -6.33 -1.72 13.80
C GLN A 72 -5.77 -0.42 13.22
N ILE A 73 -4.72 0.16 13.82
CA ILE A 73 -4.11 1.40 13.30
C ILE A 73 -3.58 1.17 11.88
N ILE A 74 -2.77 0.12 11.69
CA ILE A 74 -2.18 -0.23 10.40
C ILE A 74 -3.28 -0.45 9.36
N LEU A 75 -4.23 -1.34 9.63
CA LEU A 75 -5.25 -1.70 8.64
C LEU A 75 -6.14 -0.52 8.29
N PHE A 76 -6.51 0.32 9.26
CA PHE A 76 -7.38 1.47 8.99
C PHE A 76 -6.72 2.46 8.01
N GLU A 77 -5.42 2.68 8.12
CA GLU A 77 -4.68 3.54 7.18
C GLU A 77 -4.76 2.99 5.76
N TYR A 78 -4.31 1.74 5.55
CA TYR A 78 -4.32 1.09 4.23
C TYR A 78 -5.72 0.90 3.65
N PHE A 79 -6.70 0.59 4.49
CA PHE A 79 -8.06 0.38 4.03
C PHE A 79 -8.69 1.65 3.47
N THR A 80 -8.44 2.81 4.07
CA THR A 80 -8.96 4.08 3.55
C THR A 80 -8.36 4.44 2.18
N GLU A 81 -7.08 4.14 1.98
CA GLU A 81 -6.42 4.29 0.68
C GLU A 81 -7.01 3.34 -0.37
N ALA A 82 -7.14 2.06 -0.03
CA ALA A 82 -7.68 1.05 -0.94
C ALA A 82 -9.14 1.34 -1.34
N VAL A 83 -9.97 1.81 -0.40
CA VAL A 83 -11.35 2.22 -0.68
C VAL A 83 -11.39 3.46 -1.57
N THR A 84 -10.47 4.40 -1.36
CA THR A 84 -10.37 5.59 -2.22
C THR A 84 -9.99 5.18 -3.66
N LEU A 85 -9.01 4.29 -3.83
CA LEU A 85 -8.67 3.73 -5.14
C LEU A 85 -9.86 2.97 -5.76
N ALA A 86 -10.57 2.18 -4.95
CA ALA A 86 -11.73 1.41 -5.40
C ALA A 86 -12.87 2.30 -5.92
N ARG A 87 -13.19 3.39 -5.20
CA ARG A 87 -14.35 4.25 -5.48
C ARG A 87 -14.05 5.44 -6.39
N ALA A 88 -12.87 6.05 -6.27
CA ALA A 88 -12.52 7.28 -6.98
C ALA A 88 -11.68 7.06 -8.25
N VAL A 89 -10.99 5.91 -8.35
CA VAL A 89 -10.09 5.60 -9.48
C VAL A 89 -10.51 4.28 -10.15
N PRO A 90 -11.56 4.31 -11.00
CA PRO A 90 -12.15 3.09 -11.57
C PRO A 90 -11.20 2.32 -12.50
N ASN A 91 -10.22 2.99 -13.11
CA ASN A 91 -9.27 2.40 -14.05
C ASN A 91 -7.84 2.37 -13.47
N TYR A 92 -7.70 2.13 -12.17
CA TYR A 92 -6.36 2.00 -11.57
C TYR A 92 -5.64 0.80 -12.21
N PRO A 93 -4.45 0.99 -12.80
CA PRO A 93 -3.69 0.00 -13.60
C PRO A 93 -3.23 -1.26 -12.85
N VAL A 94 -3.09 -1.15 -11.53
CA VAL A 94 -2.29 -2.03 -10.68
C VAL A 94 -3.23 -2.48 -9.58
N GLU A 95 -3.75 -3.68 -9.74
CA GLU A 95 -4.69 -4.23 -8.78
C GLU A 95 -4.06 -5.43 -8.11
N ASP A 96 -3.69 -5.26 -6.83
CA ASP A 96 -3.31 -6.38 -5.98
C ASP A 96 -4.55 -7.07 -5.39
N GLU A 97 -4.33 -8.17 -4.69
CA GLU A 97 -5.40 -8.98 -4.11
C GLU A 97 -6.22 -8.24 -3.05
N PHE A 98 -5.59 -7.31 -2.33
CA PHE A 98 -6.26 -6.52 -1.32
C PHE A 98 -7.21 -5.51 -1.97
N ILE A 99 -6.73 -4.70 -2.92
CA ILE A 99 -7.54 -3.73 -3.68
C ILE A 99 -8.67 -4.44 -4.43
N ARG A 100 -8.38 -5.57 -5.07
CA ARG A 100 -9.39 -6.41 -5.74
C ARG A 100 -10.49 -6.85 -4.78
N GLY A 101 -10.09 -7.32 -3.59
CA GLY A 101 -11.00 -7.72 -2.52
C GLY A 101 -11.87 -6.57 -2.03
N ILE A 102 -11.29 -5.37 -1.86
CA ILE A 102 -12.02 -4.16 -1.47
C ILE A 102 -13.06 -3.78 -2.54
N ARG A 103 -12.73 -3.86 -3.83
CA ARG A 103 -13.71 -3.60 -4.90
C ARG A 103 -14.86 -4.60 -4.91
N GLU A 104 -14.59 -5.88 -4.67
CA GLU A 104 -15.64 -6.89 -4.58
C GLU A 104 -16.53 -6.65 -3.36
N LEU A 105 -15.92 -6.37 -2.20
CA LEU A 105 -16.61 -5.99 -0.98
C LEU A 105 -17.49 -4.76 -1.20
N ASP A 106 -16.99 -3.72 -1.85
CA ASP A 106 -17.73 -2.49 -2.16
C ASP A 106 -18.95 -2.74 -3.06
N LYS A 107 -18.83 -3.67 -4.02
CA LYS A 107 -19.92 -4.02 -4.96
C LYS A 107 -20.96 -4.96 -4.35
N THR A 108 -20.53 -5.89 -3.49
CA THR A 108 -21.36 -7.01 -3.04
C THR A 108 -21.83 -6.89 -1.59
N ASP A 109 -21.24 -5.96 -0.83
CA ASP A 109 -21.39 -5.82 0.62
C ASP A 109 -21.05 -7.12 1.39
N LYS A 110 -20.22 -7.98 0.78
CA LYS A 110 -19.76 -9.24 1.36
C LYS A 110 -18.25 -9.23 1.43
N THR A 111 -17.69 -9.64 2.57
CA THR A 111 -16.25 -9.82 2.73
C THR A 111 -15.84 -11.16 2.11
N PRO A 112 -15.16 -11.19 0.95
CA PRO A 112 -14.70 -12.45 0.39
C PRO A 112 -13.54 -13.00 1.23
N PHE A 113 -13.42 -14.33 1.30
CA PHE A 113 -12.40 -14.97 2.13
C PHE A 113 -10.97 -14.59 1.70
N TYR A 114 -10.72 -14.43 0.40
CA TYR A 114 -9.40 -14.04 -0.11
C TYR A 114 -9.00 -12.62 0.33
N LEU A 115 -9.96 -11.70 0.58
CA LEU A 115 -9.67 -10.38 1.14
C LEU A 115 -9.22 -10.49 2.60
N VAL A 116 -9.86 -11.37 3.37
CA VAL A 116 -9.43 -11.66 4.76
C VAL A 116 -8.00 -12.20 4.77
N PHE A 117 -7.69 -13.13 3.86
CA PHE A 117 -6.35 -13.67 3.71
C PHE A 117 -5.34 -12.59 3.29
N ALA A 118 -5.64 -11.77 2.28
CA ALA A 118 -4.79 -10.67 1.85
C ALA A 118 -4.54 -9.64 2.97
N THR A 119 -5.55 -9.41 3.82
CA THR A 119 -5.44 -8.56 5.00
C THR A 119 -4.49 -9.14 6.03
N GLN A 120 -4.55 -10.44 6.29
CA GLN A 120 -3.59 -11.08 7.19
C GLN A 120 -2.16 -10.95 6.64
N ILE A 121 -1.95 -11.24 5.35
CA ILE A 121 -0.63 -11.10 4.73
C ILE A 121 -0.10 -9.66 4.84
N LEU A 122 -0.96 -8.65 4.63
CA LEU A 122 -0.59 -7.25 4.83
C LEU A 122 -0.13 -7.01 6.27
N LEU A 123 -0.89 -7.46 7.26
CA LEU A 123 -0.53 -7.33 8.67
C LEU A 123 0.78 -8.04 8.99
N ASP A 124 0.96 -9.28 8.54
CA ASP A 124 2.17 -10.09 8.75
C ASP A 124 3.41 -9.39 8.19
N VAL A 125 3.30 -8.79 6.99
CA VAL A 125 4.38 -7.99 6.41
C VAL A 125 4.78 -6.85 7.34
N HIS A 126 3.81 -6.12 7.90
CA HIS A 126 4.10 -5.06 8.86
C HIS A 126 4.65 -5.58 10.20
N HIS A 127 4.22 -6.76 10.64
CA HIS A 127 4.71 -7.38 11.88
C HIS A 127 6.15 -7.85 11.76
N ILE A 128 6.53 -8.39 10.59
CA ILE A 128 7.89 -8.89 10.32
C ILE A 128 8.84 -7.75 10.02
N LEU A 129 8.46 -6.85 9.09
CA LEU A 129 9.36 -5.80 8.61
C LEU A 129 9.42 -4.60 9.55
N ARG A 130 8.35 -4.27 10.29
CA ARG A 130 8.31 -3.15 11.24
C ARG A 130 8.89 -1.85 10.62
N ALA A 131 9.97 -1.31 11.17
CA ALA A 131 10.66 -0.10 10.68
C ALA A 131 11.31 -0.28 9.30
N ASP A 132 11.58 -1.52 8.88
CA ASP A 132 12.17 -1.84 7.58
C ASP A 132 11.15 -1.79 6.44
N THR A 133 9.85 -1.65 6.72
CA THR A 133 8.81 -1.52 5.67
C THR A 133 9.12 -0.36 4.70
N ALA A 134 9.54 0.79 5.23
CA ALA A 134 9.95 1.94 4.42
C ALA A 134 11.30 1.72 3.71
N SER A 135 12.21 0.97 4.34
CA SER A 135 13.55 0.73 3.81
C SER A 135 13.52 -0.18 2.58
N VAL A 136 12.57 -1.12 2.48
CA VAL A 136 12.42 -2.00 1.31
C VAL A 136 12.16 -1.19 0.04
N PHE A 137 11.23 -0.23 0.08
CA PHE A 137 10.93 0.60 -1.09
C PHE A 137 12.07 1.54 -1.45
N GLU A 138 12.70 2.18 -0.46
CA GLU A 138 13.85 3.05 -0.72
C GLU A 138 15.05 2.26 -1.26
N THR A 139 15.30 1.05 -0.74
CA THR A 139 16.35 0.15 -1.24
C THR A 139 16.07 -0.28 -2.67
N LEU A 140 14.85 -0.75 -2.96
CA LEU A 140 14.43 -1.09 -4.32
C LEU A 140 14.56 0.10 -5.27
N SER A 141 14.11 1.28 -4.84
CA SER A 141 14.19 2.52 -5.63
C SER A 141 15.63 2.95 -5.88
N SER A 142 16.50 2.83 -4.88
CA SER A 142 17.93 3.12 -4.97
C SER A 142 18.62 2.20 -5.97
N HIS A 143 18.43 0.88 -5.84
CA HIS A 143 19.00 -0.09 -6.77
C HIS A 143 18.45 0.08 -8.19
N THR A 144 17.15 0.35 -8.32
CA THR A 144 16.51 0.59 -9.63
C THR A 144 17.02 1.87 -10.28
N SER A 145 17.29 2.91 -9.49
CA SER A 145 17.91 4.15 -9.97
C SER A 145 19.36 3.92 -10.40
N ALA A 146 20.12 3.10 -9.66
CA ALA A 146 21.48 2.71 -10.03
C ALA A 146 21.50 1.94 -11.36
N MET A 147 20.60 0.96 -11.54
CA MET A 147 20.45 0.23 -12.80
C MET A 147 20.12 1.17 -13.97
N ARG A 148 19.23 2.15 -13.76
CA ARG A 148 18.91 3.14 -14.79
C ARG A 148 20.12 4.00 -15.16
N ASN A 149 20.90 4.42 -14.17
CA ASN A 149 22.10 5.24 -14.39
C ASN A 149 23.16 4.46 -15.18
N ASP A 150 23.39 3.20 -14.82
CA ASP A 150 24.32 2.32 -15.54
C ASP A 150 23.87 2.10 -17.00
N LEU A 151 22.59 1.78 -17.20
CA LEU A 151 21.99 1.65 -18.52
C LEU A 151 22.17 2.93 -19.37
N ASN A 152 21.94 4.10 -18.77
CA ASN A 152 22.13 5.38 -19.44
C ASN A 152 23.60 5.67 -19.79
N LEU A 153 24.54 5.33 -18.92
CA LEU A 153 25.97 5.43 -19.19
C LEU A 153 26.38 4.49 -20.34
N HIS A 154 25.89 3.26 -20.33
CA HIS A 154 26.13 2.28 -21.37
C HIS A 154 25.59 2.75 -22.72
N ILE A 155 24.33 3.22 -22.77
CA ILE A 155 23.73 3.79 -24.00
C ILE A 155 24.59 4.96 -24.52
N LYS A 156 25.00 5.90 -23.67
CA LYS A 156 25.84 7.04 -24.06
C LYS A 156 27.21 6.62 -24.57
N HIS A 157 27.85 5.65 -23.93
CA HIS A 157 29.16 5.15 -24.35
C HIS A 157 29.09 4.52 -25.74
N HIS A 158 28.06 3.70 -25.99
CA HIS A 158 27.88 3.02 -27.26
C HIS A 158 27.32 3.90 -28.38
N GLN A 159 26.81 5.10 -28.09
CA GLN A 159 26.35 6.04 -29.13
C GLN A 159 27.45 6.35 -30.17
N ASN A 160 28.71 6.42 -29.73
CA ASN A 160 29.85 6.78 -30.57
C ASN A 160 30.68 5.57 -31.04
N LEU A 161 30.31 4.35 -30.65
CA LEU A 161 31.06 3.10 -30.91
C LEU A 161 30.22 2.06 -31.67
N LYS A 162 29.14 2.48 -32.34
CA LYS A 162 28.25 1.55 -33.04
C LYS A 162 28.97 0.91 -34.23
N SER A 163 29.23 -0.39 -34.13
CA SER A 163 29.63 -1.23 -35.27
C SER A 163 28.48 -1.35 -36.27
N GLU A 164 28.77 -1.48 -37.57
CA GLU A 164 27.77 -1.75 -38.62
C GLU A 164 26.92 -3.00 -38.34
N THR A 165 27.43 -3.92 -37.51
CA THR A 165 26.76 -5.15 -37.11
C THR A 165 25.80 -4.99 -35.93
N TRP A 166 25.64 -3.80 -35.36
CA TRP A 166 24.70 -3.56 -34.25
C TRP A 166 23.29 -3.28 -34.77
N PRO A 167 22.33 -4.22 -34.61
CA PRO A 167 21.00 -4.04 -35.18
C PRO A 167 20.19 -3.02 -34.38
N ALA A 168 19.36 -2.24 -35.09
CA ALA A 168 18.48 -1.22 -34.50
C ALA A 168 17.48 -1.80 -33.47
N SER A 169 17.19 -3.11 -33.54
CA SER A 169 16.36 -3.81 -32.55
C SER A 169 16.94 -3.76 -31.14
N ASN A 170 18.27 -3.85 -31.01
CA ASN A 170 18.93 -3.87 -29.70
C ASN A 170 18.86 -2.49 -29.04
N GLU A 171 19.01 -1.42 -29.82
CA GLU A 171 18.87 -0.06 -29.31
C GLU A 171 17.42 0.26 -28.91
N ARG A 172 16.45 -0.30 -29.63
CA ARG A 172 15.04 -0.22 -29.24
C ARG A 172 14.79 -0.92 -27.91
N ALA A 173 15.28 -2.15 -27.74
CA ALA A 173 15.13 -2.92 -26.50
C ALA A 173 15.75 -2.21 -25.28
N LEU A 174 16.92 -1.57 -25.44
CA LEU A 174 17.54 -0.79 -24.36
C LEU A 174 16.71 0.45 -23.99
N LYS A 175 16.12 1.15 -24.97
CA LYS A 175 15.22 2.29 -24.71
C LYS A 175 13.90 1.85 -24.07
N GLU A 176 13.34 0.73 -24.49
CA GLU A 176 12.14 0.15 -23.88
C GLU A 176 12.39 -0.26 -22.42
N LEU A 177 13.55 -0.86 -22.12
CA LEU A 177 13.95 -1.16 -20.75
C LEU A 177 14.12 0.11 -19.90
N GLU A 178 14.77 1.14 -20.44
CA GLU A 178 14.95 2.44 -19.77
C GLU A 178 13.59 3.08 -19.42
N GLN A 179 12.66 3.07 -20.37
CA GLN A 179 11.30 3.57 -20.19
C GLN A 179 10.51 2.76 -19.15
N ALA A 180 10.61 1.43 -19.18
CA ALA A 180 9.95 0.57 -18.21
C ALA A 180 10.47 0.79 -16.78
N ILE A 181 11.79 0.99 -16.62
CA ILE A 181 12.41 1.36 -15.35
C ILE A 181 11.96 2.76 -14.91
N ALA A 182 11.85 3.70 -15.87
CA ALA A 182 11.41 5.06 -15.61
C ALA A 182 10.01 5.15 -15.04
N ILE A 183 9.06 4.43 -15.66
CA ILE A 183 7.66 4.36 -15.22
C ILE A 183 7.60 3.83 -13.79
N ARG A 184 8.30 2.72 -13.50
CA ARG A 184 8.34 2.12 -12.16
C ARG A 184 8.93 3.04 -11.09
N LEU A 185 9.99 3.79 -11.42
CA LEU A 185 10.55 4.81 -10.53
C LEU A 185 9.61 6.03 -10.35
N SER A 186 8.73 6.32 -11.31
CA SER A 186 7.82 7.47 -11.24
C SER A 186 6.61 7.26 -10.30
N CYS A 187 6.24 6.00 -10.01
CA CYS A 187 5.25 5.68 -8.98
C CYS A 187 5.76 5.99 -7.54
N ARG A 188 7.00 6.51 -7.39
CA ARG A 188 7.52 7.16 -6.16
C ARG A 188 6.68 8.36 -5.69
N SER A 189 5.83 8.90 -6.55
CA SER A 189 4.93 10.01 -6.23
C SER A 189 3.76 9.63 -5.30
N LEU A 190 3.39 8.35 -5.22
CA LEU A 190 2.42 7.88 -4.21
C LEU A 190 3.11 7.59 -2.87
N SER A 191 4.33 7.04 -2.87
CA SER A 191 5.03 6.72 -1.61
C SER A 191 5.55 7.94 -0.85
N ARG A 192 5.89 9.05 -1.52
CA ARG A 192 6.22 10.33 -0.85
C ARG A 192 5.03 11.00 -0.17
N VAL A 193 3.80 10.72 -0.62
CA VAL A 193 2.56 11.17 0.05
C VAL A 193 2.35 10.39 1.35
N VAL A 194 2.85 9.16 1.41
CA VAL A 194 2.70 8.25 2.57
C VAL A 194 3.83 8.42 3.61
N SER A 195 4.96 9.07 3.27
CA SER A 195 6.17 9.06 4.12
C SER A 195 6.75 10.42 4.52
N ASN A 196 6.27 11.55 3.99
CA ASN A 196 6.72 12.88 4.42
C ASN A 196 5.69 13.57 5.32
N HIS A 197 5.98 13.65 6.62
CA HIS A 197 5.17 14.31 7.66
C HIS A 197 4.91 15.83 7.45
N ASP A 198 5.48 16.46 6.41
CA ASP A 198 5.43 17.91 6.21
C ASP A 198 4.32 18.40 5.26
N VAL A 199 3.65 17.50 4.52
CA VAL A 199 2.52 17.87 3.67
C VAL A 199 1.35 16.93 3.93
N PRO A 200 0.27 17.40 4.55
CA PRO A 200 -0.87 16.56 4.77
C PRO A 200 -1.50 16.11 3.45
N TRP A 201 -1.67 14.81 3.28
CA TRP A 201 -2.12 14.18 2.05
C TRP A 201 -3.47 14.71 1.52
N TRP A 202 -4.33 15.27 2.38
CA TRP A 202 -5.61 15.89 1.97
C TRP A 202 -5.43 17.15 1.11
N LYS A 203 -4.30 17.84 1.20
CA LYS A 203 -3.98 18.98 0.30
C LYS A 203 -3.75 18.57 -1.14
N PHE A 204 -3.40 17.29 -1.40
CA PHE A 204 -3.30 16.77 -2.76
C PHE A 204 -4.70 16.63 -3.39
N TYR A 205 -5.69 16.17 -2.62
CA TYR A 205 -7.07 16.00 -3.08
C TYR A 205 -7.83 17.31 -3.28
N GLU A 206 -7.53 18.36 -2.50
CA GLU A 206 -8.09 19.72 -2.72
C GLU A 206 -7.65 20.33 -4.06
N SER A 207 -6.56 19.85 -4.66
CA SER A 207 -5.99 20.38 -5.91
C SER A 207 -6.48 19.69 -7.18
N VAL A 208 -7.22 18.58 -7.07
CA VAL A 208 -7.71 17.80 -8.22
C VAL A 208 -9.20 18.10 -8.45
N PRO A 209 -9.57 18.86 -9.49
CA PRO A 209 -10.96 19.10 -9.79
C PRO A 209 -11.65 17.79 -10.22
N ALA A 210 -12.79 17.49 -9.60
CA ALA A 210 -13.57 16.26 -9.74
C ALA A 210 -14.09 15.91 -11.15
N LYS A 211 -13.67 16.63 -12.21
CA LYS A 211 -14.23 16.51 -13.56
C LYS A 211 -13.25 16.14 -14.67
N ASP A 212 -11.94 16.09 -14.43
CA ASP A 212 -10.98 15.77 -15.48
C ASP A 212 -10.46 14.34 -15.37
N SER A 213 -11.32 13.39 -15.77
CA SER A 213 -11.02 11.95 -15.92
C SER A 213 -10.05 11.62 -17.07
N LYS A 214 -9.17 12.56 -17.44
CA LYS A 214 -8.12 12.40 -18.46
C LYS A 214 -6.72 12.71 -17.95
N LEU A 215 -6.49 12.66 -16.65
CA LEU A 215 -5.15 12.46 -16.15
C LEU A 215 -4.80 10.98 -16.37
N ILE A 216 -4.12 10.73 -17.49
CA ILE A 216 -3.34 9.50 -17.68
C ILE A 216 -2.26 9.57 -16.61
N TRP A 217 -2.56 9.00 -15.45
CA TRP A 217 -1.53 8.64 -14.49
C TRP A 217 -0.69 7.57 -15.19
N PRO A 218 0.62 7.76 -15.43
CA PRO A 218 1.48 6.69 -15.87
C PRO A 218 1.89 5.86 -14.65
N CYS A 219 0.90 5.48 -13.86
CA CYS A 219 0.78 4.14 -13.35
C CYS A 219 -0.53 3.73 -14.04
#